data_AF-A0A1X2J175-F1
#
_entry.id   AF-A0A1X2J175-F1
#
_cell.length_a   1.000
_cell.length_b   1.000
_cell.length_c   1.000
_cell.angle_alpha   90.00
_cell.angle_beta   90.00
_cell.angle_gamma   90.00
#
_symmetry.space_group_name_H-M   'P 1'
#
loop_
_entity.id
_entity.type
_entity.pdbx_description
1 polymer ?
#
loop_
_entity_poly.entity_id
_entity_poly.type
_entity_poly.pdbx_seq_one_letter_code
_entity_poly.pdbx_strand_id
1 'polypeptide(L)'
;MLSTRRLLQVAPKLQHASHIRSFASVTNTNSVKNIEVPNAAETDECLEVFEVSQRIPPTHNITVCNLQFRGYLPQQLDFYADFARRAAFHMGMPCSGTVPLPTQTSRWTVIKSPFVHKKSQENFERKTHKRLLQIKDTHPDVVDRWLRYLTMNAPSGIGMRATRFEHGK
;
A
#
# COMPACT_ATOMS: atom_id res chain seq x y z
N MET A 1 12.52 50.69 -3.96
CA MET A 1 12.61 50.11 -2.60
C MET A 1 12.24 48.63 -2.67
N LEU A 2 13.22 47.76 -2.34
CA LEU A 2 13.12 46.40 -1.77
C LEU A 2 12.21 45.39 -2.52
N SER A 3 12.74 44.57 -3.43
CA SER A 3 13.49 43.33 -3.15
C SER A 3 12.88 42.47 -2.05
N THR A 4 12.26 41.34 -2.43
CA THR A 4 12.47 40.06 -1.73
C THR A 4 12.29 38.89 -2.71
N ARG A 5 13.43 38.34 -3.14
CA ARG A 5 13.57 36.92 -3.50
C ARG A 5 13.28 36.08 -2.25
N ARG A 6 12.51 34.98 -2.37
CA ARG A 6 12.55 33.88 -1.39
C ARG A 6 12.09 32.58 -2.05
N LEU A 7 13.07 31.84 -2.59
CA LEU A 7 13.61 30.58 -2.06
C LEU A 7 12.79 29.36 -2.47
N LEU A 8 13.24 28.73 -3.56
CA LEU A 8 13.14 27.30 -3.78
C LEU A 8 13.64 26.59 -2.51
N GLN A 9 12.74 26.02 -1.72
CA GLN A 9 13.12 25.12 -0.65
C GLN A 9 13.64 23.82 -1.27
N VAL A 10 14.95 23.70 -1.31
CA VAL A 10 15.66 22.43 -1.39
C VAL A 10 15.21 21.61 -0.18
N ALA A 11 14.60 20.44 -0.44
CA ALA A 11 14.24 19.50 0.61
C ALA A 11 15.51 19.08 1.38
N PRO A 12 15.51 19.10 2.72
CA PRO A 12 16.67 18.66 3.48
C PRO A 12 16.86 17.15 3.30
N LYS A 13 18.12 16.73 3.08
CA LYS A 13 18.52 15.32 3.10
C LYS A 13 18.15 14.73 4.47
N LEU A 14 17.28 13.72 4.47
CA LEU A 14 17.01 12.90 5.64
C LEU A 14 18.30 12.13 5.97
N GLN A 15 19.02 12.59 6.99
CA GLN A 15 20.05 11.79 7.64
C GLN A 15 19.33 10.69 8.42
N HIS A 16 19.56 9.43 8.05
CA HIS A 16 19.15 8.27 8.85
C HIS A 16 19.83 8.37 10.23
N ALA A 17 19.04 8.73 11.25
CA ALA A 17 19.47 8.64 12.63
C ALA A 17 19.38 7.17 13.07
N SER A 18 20.51 6.47 13.06
CA SER A 18 20.69 5.20 13.74
C SER A 18 20.64 5.42 15.26
N HIS A 19 19.44 5.40 15.83
CA HIS A 19 19.26 5.24 17.27
C HIS A 19 18.72 3.84 17.56
N ILE A 20 19.66 2.90 17.63
CA ILE A 20 19.44 1.64 18.34
C ILE A 20 19.33 2.02 19.82
N ARG A 21 18.11 1.93 20.37
CA ARG A 21 17.92 1.92 21.81
C ARG A 21 18.49 0.61 22.34
N SER A 22 19.70 0.67 22.91
CA SER A 22 20.25 -0.44 23.68
C SER A 22 19.38 -0.65 24.93
N PHE A 23 18.53 -1.67 24.92
CA PHE A 23 17.94 -2.18 26.15
C PHE A 23 19.03 -2.93 26.92
N ALA A 24 19.24 -2.53 28.17
CA ALA A 24 20.21 -3.14 29.07
C ALA A 24 19.91 -4.63 29.26
N SER A 25 20.93 -5.47 29.15
CA SER A 25 20.86 -6.90 29.45
C SER A 25 20.69 -7.12 30.95
N VAL A 26 19.56 -7.69 31.35
CA VAL A 26 19.40 -8.33 32.66
C VAL A 26 20.12 -9.68 32.58
N THR A 27 21.21 -9.84 33.33
CA THR A 27 21.88 -11.12 33.49
C THR A 27 21.09 -11.97 34.48
N ASN A 28 20.61 -13.13 34.04
CA ASN A 28 20.17 -14.17 34.95
C ASN A 28 20.89 -15.48 34.61
N THR A 29 21.74 -15.91 35.53
CA THR A 29 22.42 -17.20 35.54
C THR A 29 21.39 -18.28 35.81
N ASN A 30 21.02 -19.07 34.80
CA ASN A 30 20.71 -20.50 34.95
C ASN A 30 20.61 -21.17 33.58
N SER A 31 21.20 -22.36 33.51
CA SER A 31 21.46 -23.17 32.32
C SER A 31 20.27 -23.32 31.36
N VAL A 32 20.39 -22.72 30.18
CA VAL A 32 19.57 -23.07 29.02
C VAL A 32 20.53 -23.33 27.86
N LYS A 33 20.34 -24.48 27.21
CA LYS A 33 21.05 -24.94 26.02
C LYS A 33 21.28 -23.77 25.07
N ASN A 34 22.51 -23.60 24.60
CA ASN A 34 22.86 -22.63 23.56
C ASN A 34 21.95 -22.86 22.35
N ILE A 35 20.87 -22.09 22.27
CA ILE A 35 20.21 -21.80 21.01
C ILE A 35 21.19 -20.85 20.33
N GLU A 36 21.89 -21.33 19.32
CA GLU A 36 22.65 -20.45 18.44
C GLU A 36 21.66 -19.47 17.83
N VAL A 37 21.62 -18.26 18.37
CA VAL A 37 20.92 -17.14 17.76
C VAL A 37 21.64 -16.92 16.42
N PRO A 38 20.94 -16.99 15.28
CA PRO A 38 21.57 -16.76 14.00
C PRO A 38 22.30 -15.40 14.02
N ASN A 39 23.49 -15.40 13.41
CA ASN A 39 24.41 -14.27 13.41
C ASN A 39 23.69 -12.99 12.94
N ALA A 40 24.03 -11.84 13.52
CA ALA A 40 23.33 -10.56 13.34
C ALA A 40 23.22 -10.03 11.89
N ALA A 41 23.77 -10.75 10.90
CA ALA A 41 23.56 -10.49 9.48
C ALA A 41 22.22 -11.04 8.95
N GLU A 42 21.62 -12.05 9.60
CA GLU A 42 20.31 -12.58 9.20
C GLU A 42 19.14 -11.69 9.67
N THR A 43 19.40 -10.74 10.57
CA THR A 43 18.39 -9.78 11.06
C THR A 43 18.11 -8.62 10.10
N ASP A 44 18.92 -8.43 9.06
CA ASP A 44 18.79 -7.31 8.12
C ASP A 44 17.66 -7.52 7.10
N GLU A 45 17.41 -8.77 6.66
CA GLU A 45 16.32 -9.12 5.73
C GLU A 45 14.92 -8.81 6.31
N CYS A 46 14.77 -8.89 7.63
CA CYS A 46 13.52 -8.54 8.30
C CYS A 46 13.30 -7.02 8.45
N LEU A 47 14.37 -6.22 8.46
CA LEU A 47 14.30 -4.77 8.67
C LEU A 47 13.76 -4.04 7.44
N GLU A 48 14.07 -4.50 6.22
CA GLU A 48 13.57 -3.90 4.98
C GLU A 48 12.04 -3.85 4.90
N VAL A 49 11.35 -4.82 5.51
CA VAL A 49 9.88 -4.87 5.52
C VAL A 49 9.28 -3.69 6.30
N PHE A 50 9.96 -3.27 7.38
CA PHE A 50 9.55 -2.17 8.23
C PHE A 50 9.89 -0.80 7.65
N GLU A 51 10.77 -0.76 6.64
CA GLU A 51 11.09 0.47 5.92
C GLU A 51 9.98 0.88 4.95
N VAL A 52 9.94 2.19 4.66
CA VAL A 52 9.03 2.73 3.65
C VAL A 52 9.47 2.19 2.30
N SER A 53 8.57 1.51 1.57
CA SER A 53 9.01 0.93 0.28
C SER A 53 9.53 2.01 -0.67
N GLN A 54 10.67 1.69 -1.26
CA GLN A 54 11.38 2.56 -2.19
C GLN A 54 10.61 2.69 -3.51
N ARG A 55 10.79 3.81 -4.21
CA ARG A 55 10.12 4.13 -5.47
C ARG A 55 11.14 4.27 -6.59
N ILE A 56 10.91 3.57 -7.70
CA ILE A 56 11.68 3.73 -8.94
C ILE A 56 11.12 4.93 -9.71
N PRO A 57 11.96 5.91 -10.11
CA PRO A 57 11.51 7.03 -10.93
C PRO A 57 11.16 6.56 -12.36
N PRO A 58 10.04 7.02 -12.95
CA PRO A 58 9.70 6.71 -14.34
C PRO A 58 10.60 7.46 -15.32
N THR A 59 10.94 6.83 -16.45
CA THR A 59 11.78 7.42 -17.50
C THR A 59 10.99 8.30 -18.46
N HIS A 60 9.86 7.80 -18.97
CA HIS A 60 9.04 8.45 -20.01
C HIS A 60 7.67 8.88 -19.48
N ASN A 61 7.30 8.45 -18.26
CA ASN A 61 6.04 8.80 -17.59
C ASN A 61 4.78 8.35 -18.34
N ILE A 62 4.89 7.30 -19.17
CA ILE A 62 3.77 6.73 -19.93
C ILE A 62 3.06 5.70 -19.05
N THR A 63 1.74 5.81 -18.91
CA THR A 63 0.96 4.89 -18.09
C THR A 63 0.63 3.62 -18.88
N VAL A 64 0.98 2.46 -18.33
CA VAL A 64 0.77 1.17 -18.99
C VAL A 64 -0.40 0.41 -18.35
N CYS A 65 -0.56 0.50 -17.03
CA CYS A 65 -1.63 -0.20 -16.32
C CYS A 65 -2.15 0.62 -15.15
N ASN A 66 -3.47 0.71 -15.06
CA ASN A 66 -4.17 1.21 -13.88
C ASN A 66 -4.78 0.04 -13.13
N LEU A 67 -4.37 -0.15 -11.88
CA LEU A 67 -4.92 -1.16 -10.99
C LEU A 67 -5.81 -0.49 -9.94
N GLN A 68 -7.12 -0.75 -10.02
CA GLN A 68 -8.09 -0.27 -9.06
C GLN A 68 -8.46 -1.37 -8.07
N PHE A 69 -8.32 -1.09 -6.78
CA PHE A 69 -8.87 -1.92 -5.72
C PHE A 69 -10.20 -1.36 -5.23
N ARG A 70 -11.12 -2.26 -4.88
CA ARG A 70 -12.40 -1.95 -4.26
C ARG A 70 -12.60 -2.86 -3.06
N GLY A 71 -13.01 -2.31 -1.93
CA GLY A 71 -13.28 -3.09 -0.73
C GLY A 71 -14.16 -2.34 0.26
N TYR A 72 -14.67 -3.05 1.26
CA TYR A 72 -15.48 -2.47 2.33
C TYR A 72 -14.66 -2.14 3.58
N LEU A 73 -13.49 -2.78 3.75
CA LEU A 73 -12.57 -2.53 4.86
C LEU A 73 -11.39 -1.68 4.37
N PRO A 74 -11.22 -0.43 4.83
CA PRO A 74 -10.14 0.44 4.38
C PRO A 74 -8.76 -0.08 4.81
N GLN A 75 -8.63 -0.58 6.05
CA GLN A 75 -7.34 -1.05 6.59
C GLN A 75 -6.71 -2.16 5.74
N GLN A 76 -7.52 -3.14 5.35
CA GLN A 76 -7.07 -4.27 4.53
C GLN A 76 -6.74 -3.82 3.09
N LEU A 77 -7.50 -2.85 2.57
CA LEU A 77 -7.27 -2.28 1.25
C LEU A 77 -5.95 -1.52 1.18
N ASP A 78 -5.64 -0.76 2.23
CA ASP A 78 -4.40 0.03 2.35
C ASP A 78 -3.18 -0.88 2.51
N PHE A 79 -3.29 -1.93 3.36
CA PHE A 79 -2.28 -2.96 3.49
C PHE A 79 -1.98 -3.65 2.16
N TYR A 80 -3.02 -4.08 1.43
CA TYR A 80 -2.84 -4.80 0.19
C TYR A 80 -2.34 -3.91 -0.95
N ALA A 81 -2.73 -2.63 -0.98
CA ALA A 81 -2.18 -1.67 -1.94
C ALA A 81 -0.68 -1.44 -1.71
N ASP A 82 -0.25 -1.39 -0.45
CA ASP A 82 1.18 -1.28 -0.09
C ASP A 82 1.96 -2.56 -0.43
N PHE A 83 1.37 -3.74 -0.19
CA PHE A 83 1.92 -5.02 -0.65
C PHE A 83 2.09 -5.05 -2.17
N ALA A 84 1.07 -4.63 -2.92
CA ALA A 84 1.11 -4.61 -4.38
C ALA A 84 2.19 -3.66 -4.92
N ARG A 85 2.40 -2.53 -4.25
CA ARG A 85 3.46 -1.56 -4.53
C ARG A 85 4.85 -2.15 -4.28
N ARG A 86 5.06 -2.86 -3.16
CA ARG A 86 6.31 -3.58 -2.87
C ARG A 86 6.63 -4.61 -3.95
N ALA A 87 5.64 -5.41 -4.35
CA ALA A 87 5.81 -6.39 -5.41
C ALA A 87 6.24 -5.73 -6.74
N ALA A 88 5.66 -4.58 -7.08
CA ALA A 88 6.04 -3.82 -8.28
C ALA A 88 7.49 -3.29 -8.20
N PHE A 89 7.94 -2.84 -7.02
CA PHE A 89 9.32 -2.39 -6.80
C PHE A 89 10.33 -3.51 -7.09
N HIS A 90 10.13 -4.71 -6.54
CA HIS A 90 11.03 -5.84 -6.77
C HIS A 90 11.04 -6.33 -8.23
N MET A 91 9.97 -6.06 -8.99
CA MET A 91 9.92 -6.32 -10.43
C MET A 91 10.51 -5.19 -11.30
N GLY A 92 11.06 -4.13 -10.70
CA GLY A 92 11.67 -3.03 -11.43
C GLY A 92 10.66 -2.06 -12.06
N MET A 93 9.40 -2.09 -11.64
CA MET A 93 8.32 -1.32 -12.26
C MET A 93 8.14 0.03 -11.55
N PRO A 94 8.21 1.18 -12.26
CA PRO A 94 7.94 2.47 -11.63
C PRO A 94 6.45 2.61 -11.33
N CYS A 95 6.11 2.39 -10.06
CA CYS A 95 4.75 2.51 -9.52
C CYS A 95 4.52 3.92 -8.94
N SER A 96 3.31 4.45 -9.14
CA SER A 96 2.82 5.58 -8.37
C SER A 96 2.54 5.16 -6.92
N GLY A 97 2.48 6.13 -6.00
CA GLY A 97 1.96 5.85 -4.66
C GLY A 97 0.50 5.41 -4.71
N THR A 98 0.01 4.84 -3.60
CA THR A 98 -1.40 4.46 -3.45
C THR A 98 -2.27 5.71 -3.44
N VAL A 99 -3.06 5.93 -4.50
CA VAL A 99 -3.97 7.08 -4.61
C VAL A 99 -5.34 6.70 -4.03
N PRO A 100 -5.82 7.37 -2.97
CA PRO A 100 -7.17 7.16 -2.46
C PRO A 100 -8.18 7.79 -3.41
N LEU A 101 -9.08 6.97 -3.97
CA LEU A 101 -10.19 7.45 -4.76
C LEU A 101 -11.40 7.73 -3.86
N PRO A 102 -12.30 8.64 -4.26
CA PRO A 102 -13.51 8.94 -3.49
C PRO A 102 -14.31 7.68 -3.15
N THR A 103 -14.70 7.57 -1.88
CA THR A 103 -15.51 6.46 -1.38
C THR A 103 -16.94 6.60 -1.88
N GLN A 104 -17.49 5.52 -2.41
CA GLN A 104 -18.89 5.50 -2.84
C GLN A 104 -19.77 5.03 -1.68
N THR A 105 -20.69 5.88 -1.23
CA THR A 105 -21.61 5.56 -0.13
C THR A 105 -23.00 5.29 -0.71
N SER A 106 -23.44 4.03 -0.67
CA SER A 106 -24.81 3.65 -0.97
C SER A 106 -25.62 3.63 0.32
N ARG A 107 -26.77 4.31 0.37
CA ARG A 107 -27.65 4.37 1.54
C ARG A 107 -29.00 3.77 1.21
N TRP A 108 -29.57 3.02 2.16
CA TRP A 108 -30.92 2.49 2.06
C TRP A 108 -31.62 2.61 3.40
N THR A 109 -32.92 2.84 3.35
CA THR A 109 -33.76 3.01 4.54
C THR A 109 -34.80 1.90 4.56
N VAL A 110 -34.85 1.13 5.64
CA VAL A 110 -35.72 -0.04 5.79
C VAL A 110 -36.61 0.15 7.02
N ILE A 111 -37.84 -0.38 6.98
CA ILE A 111 -38.72 -0.38 8.16
C ILE A 111 -38.14 -1.36 9.18
N LYS A 112 -38.06 -0.95 10.45
CA LYS A 112 -37.51 -1.81 11.51
C LYS A 112 -38.37 -3.03 11.81
N SER A 113 -39.69 -2.86 11.74
CA SER A 113 -40.67 -3.91 11.96
C SER A 113 -41.02 -4.64 10.66
N PRO A 114 -41.29 -5.96 10.69
CA PRO A 114 -41.78 -6.68 9.52
C PRO A 114 -43.15 -6.19 9.01
N PHE A 115 -43.98 -5.51 9.84
CA PHE A 115 -45.33 -5.08 9.44
C PHE A 115 -45.76 -3.74 10.06
N VAL A 116 -46.54 -2.96 9.30
CA VAL A 116 -47.31 -1.73 9.65
C VAL A 116 -46.55 -0.52 10.22
N HIS A 117 -45.47 -0.69 10.98
CA HIS A 117 -44.82 0.40 11.72
C HIS A 117 -43.88 1.28 10.87
N LYS A 118 -44.40 1.93 9.79
CA LYS A 118 -43.64 2.77 8.83
C LYS A 118 -42.95 3.99 9.45
N LYS A 119 -43.44 4.52 10.57
CA LYS A 119 -42.80 5.64 11.28
C LYS A 119 -41.45 5.25 11.90
N SER A 120 -41.22 3.94 12.11
CA SER A 120 -39.97 3.41 12.63
C SER A 120 -39.12 2.85 11.48
N GLN A 121 -38.13 3.64 11.05
CA GLN A 121 -37.20 3.28 9.97
C GLN A 121 -35.76 3.30 10.44
N GLU A 122 -34.91 2.53 9.77
CA GLU A 122 -33.47 2.43 10.01
C GLU A 122 -32.71 2.72 8.73
N ASN A 123 -31.66 3.54 8.85
CA ASN A 123 -30.78 3.87 7.75
C ASN A 123 -29.56 2.96 7.81
N PHE A 124 -29.28 2.31 6.70
CA PHE A 124 -28.09 1.51 6.50
C PHE A 124 -27.25 2.14 5.40
N GLU A 125 -25.94 1.94 5.50
CA GLU A 125 -25.01 2.36 4.46
C GLU A 125 -23.97 1.29 4.12
N ARG A 126 -23.57 1.26 2.86
CA ARG A 126 -22.40 0.52 2.37
C ARG A 126 -21.41 1.52 1.79
N LYS A 127 -20.26 1.64 2.44
CA LYS A 127 -19.12 2.42 1.94
C LYS A 127 -18.21 1.51 1.14
N THR A 128 -18.06 1.81 -0.15
CA THR A 128 -17.09 1.13 -1.03
C THR A 128 -15.86 2.01 -1.16
N HIS A 129 -14.80 1.62 -0.48
CA HIS A 129 -13.50 2.29 -0.54
C HIS A 129 -12.77 1.87 -1.81
N LYS A 130 -12.11 2.83 -2.45
CA LYS A 130 -11.42 2.63 -3.73
C LYS A 130 -9.99 3.12 -3.60
N ARG A 131 -9.04 2.38 -4.16
CA ARG A 131 -7.62 2.77 -4.29
C ARG A 131 -7.18 2.57 -5.72
N LEU A 132 -6.27 3.41 -6.20
CA LEU A 132 -5.68 3.32 -7.53
C LEU A 132 -4.16 3.24 -7.40
N LEU A 133 -3.58 2.22 -8.02
CA LEU A 133 -2.16 2.14 -8.32
C LEU A 133 -1.99 2.33 -9.83
N GLN A 134 -1.00 3.13 -10.22
CA GLN A 134 -0.67 3.38 -11.61
C GLN A 134 0.75 2.90 -11.87
N ILE A 135 0.91 2.02 -12.86
CA ILE A 135 2.19 1.53 -13.33
C ILE A 135 2.58 2.30 -14.59
N LYS A 136 3.84 2.72 -14.64
CA LYS A 136 4.42 3.45 -15.76
C LYS A 136 5.56 2.67 -16.40
N ASP A 137 5.89 3.01 -17.65
CA ASP A 137 7.13 2.62 -18.35
C ASP A 137 7.57 1.15 -18.17
N THR A 138 6.63 0.20 -18.18
CA THR A 138 6.93 -1.23 -17.95
C THR A 138 6.51 -2.07 -19.16
N HIS A 139 7.28 -3.13 -19.44
CA HIS A 139 6.92 -4.12 -20.46
C HIS A 139 5.60 -4.84 -20.15
N PRO A 140 4.72 -5.07 -21.14
CA PRO A 140 3.41 -5.69 -20.94
C PRO A 140 3.45 -7.05 -20.21
N ASP A 141 4.41 -7.91 -20.53
CA ASP A 141 4.54 -9.24 -19.90
C ASP A 141 4.87 -9.18 -18.41
N VAL A 142 5.63 -8.17 -17.98
CA VAL A 142 5.98 -8.01 -16.57
C VAL A 142 4.76 -7.57 -15.78
N VAL A 143 3.91 -6.71 -16.37
CA VAL A 143 2.61 -6.34 -15.81
C VAL A 143 1.72 -7.57 -15.63
N ASP A 144 1.70 -8.51 -16.59
CA ASP A 144 0.90 -9.74 -16.46
C ASP A 144 1.39 -10.65 -15.34
N ARG A 145 2.72 -10.79 -15.19
CA ARG A 145 3.31 -11.55 -14.08
C ARG A 145 2.95 -10.92 -12.73
N TRP A 146 3.01 -9.59 -12.63
CA TRP A 146 2.61 -8.86 -11.43
C TRP A 146 1.13 -9.07 -11.11
N LEU A 147 0.23 -8.90 -12.08
CA LEU A 147 -1.20 -9.11 -11.88
C LEU A 147 -1.52 -10.55 -11.46
N ARG A 148 -0.82 -11.55 -12.03
CA ARG A 148 -0.94 -12.94 -11.61
C ARG A 148 -0.48 -13.15 -10.17
N TYR A 149 0.69 -12.61 -9.81
CA TYR A 149 1.22 -12.67 -8.45
C TYR A 149 0.26 -12.05 -7.42
N LEU A 150 -0.35 -10.92 -7.76
CA LEU A 150 -1.35 -10.28 -6.90
C LEU A 150 -2.58 -11.16 -6.72
N THR A 151 -3.09 -11.72 -7.81
CA THR A 151 -4.29 -12.56 -7.78
C THR A 151 -4.09 -13.80 -6.89
N MET A 152 -2.90 -14.40 -6.92
CA MET A 152 -2.56 -15.55 -6.06
C MET A 152 -2.51 -15.19 -4.57
N ASN A 153 -2.07 -13.98 -4.24
CA ASN A 153 -1.90 -13.50 -2.85
C ASN A 153 -3.00 -12.53 -2.41
N ALA A 154 -4.15 -12.52 -3.10
CA ALA A 154 -5.24 -11.59 -2.82
C ALA A 154 -5.97 -12.01 -1.52
N PRO A 155 -6.07 -11.12 -0.52
CA PRO A 155 -6.83 -11.42 0.69
C PRO A 155 -8.34 -11.30 0.43
N SER A 156 -9.15 -11.99 1.23
CA SER A 156 -10.61 -12.05 1.05
C SER A 156 -11.28 -10.68 1.15
N GLY A 157 -12.25 -10.39 0.28
CA GLY A 157 -13.04 -9.16 0.35
C GLY A 157 -12.42 -7.94 -0.35
N ILE A 158 -11.34 -8.13 -1.12
CA ILE A 158 -10.81 -7.12 -2.05
C ILE A 158 -11.17 -7.51 -3.49
N GLY A 159 -11.87 -6.61 -4.18
CA GLY A 159 -12.09 -6.69 -5.62
C GLY A 159 -11.02 -5.91 -6.38
N MET A 160 -10.48 -6.49 -7.44
CA MET A 160 -9.42 -5.90 -8.25
C MET A 160 -9.91 -5.69 -9.69
N ARG A 161 -9.60 -4.53 -10.27
CA ARG A 161 -9.86 -4.20 -11.68
C ARG A 161 -8.60 -3.64 -12.31
N ALA A 162 -8.05 -4.33 -13.28
CA ALA A 162 -6.93 -3.85 -14.08
C ALA A 162 -7.43 -3.24 -15.40
N THR A 163 -6.92 -2.06 -15.75
CA THR A 163 -7.10 -1.43 -17.06
C THR A 163 -5.72 -1.30 -17.70
N ARG A 164 -5.47 -2.07 -18.76
CA ARG A 164 -4.24 -2.04 -19.56
C ARG A 164 -4.37 -1.00 -20.67
N PHE A 165 -3.30 -0.24 -20.89
CA PHE A 165 -3.18 0.74 -21.97
C PHE A 165 -2.14 0.24 -22.97
N GLU A 166 -2.60 -0.04 -24.18
CA GLU A 166 -1.76 -0.45 -25.30
C GLU A 166 -1.56 0.75 -26.21
N HIS A 167 -0.29 1.11 -26.43
CA HIS A 167 0.06 2.17 -27.36
C HIS A 167 0.52 1.48 -28.64
N GLY A 168 -0.36 1.44 -29.63
CA GLY A 168 -0.03 0.98 -30.98
C GLY A 168 1.05 1.87 -31.60
N LYS A 169 1.79 1.31 -32.55
CA LYS A 169 2.71 2.08 -33.40
C LYS A 169 1.93 2.90 -34.42
#